data_AF-A0A3D5WMG5-F1
#
_entry.id   AF-A0A3D5WMG5-F1
#
_cell.length_a   1.000
_cell.length_b   1.000
_cell.length_c   1.000
_cell.angle_alpha   90.00
_cell.angle_beta   90.00
_cell.angle_gamma   90.00
#
_symmetry.space_group_name_H-M   'P 1'
#
loop_
_entity.id
_entity.type
_entity.pdbx_description
1 polymer ?
#
loop_
_entity_poly.entity_id
_entity_poly.type
_entity_poly.pdbx_seq_one_letter_code
_entity_poly.pdbx_strand_id
1 'polypeptide(L)'
;LVSRYFGAREYGKMKTIVSTSLLSFLILSVILGVFGYFFSYSMMRILQTPADIMHDALLYLRIYFVGFPFLFMYNVLSTMFTSIGESKIPLALLIFSSILNIFMDLWMVAGLGLGVFGAALATLIAQGISAVLSFLIFFFRMRRYNSPFRRFDCHELRSMLRIAVPSVLQQSTVSIGMMIV
;
A
#
# COMPACT_ATOMS: atom_id res chain seq x y z
N LEU A 1 -4.89 14.44 -9.12
CA LEU A 1 -6.36 14.58 -9.22
C LEU A 1 -6.98 15.05 -7.91
N VAL A 2 -6.76 14.37 -6.78
CA VAL A 2 -7.28 14.78 -5.46
C VAL A 2 -6.91 16.24 -5.10
N SER A 3 -5.66 16.65 -5.28
CA SER A 3 -5.20 18.03 -5.06
C SER A 3 -5.95 19.06 -5.94
N ARG A 4 -6.32 18.70 -7.17
CA ARG A 4 -7.03 19.58 -8.12
C ARG A 4 -8.47 19.87 -7.65
N TYR A 5 -9.19 18.84 -7.21
CA TYR A 5 -10.55 18.99 -6.68
C TYR A 5 -10.58 19.64 -5.29
N PHE A 6 -9.54 19.39 -4.48
CA PHE A 6 -9.36 20.08 -3.20
C PHE A 6 -9.13 21.59 -3.41
N GLY A 7 -8.25 21.97 -4.35
CA GLY A 7 -8.03 23.37 -4.72
C GLY A 7 -9.28 24.05 -5.30
N ALA A 8 -10.12 23.30 -6.02
CA ALA A 8 -11.40 23.79 -6.56
C ALA A 8 -12.55 23.86 -5.54
N ARG A 9 -12.32 23.50 -4.26
CA ARG A 9 -13.35 23.40 -3.19
C ARG A 9 -14.52 22.46 -3.51
N GLU A 10 -14.36 21.54 -4.46
CA GLU A 10 -15.38 20.54 -4.82
C GLU A 10 -15.25 19.28 -3.94
N TYR A 11 -15.61 19.40 -2.67
CA TYR A 11 -15.45 18.31 -1.68
C TYR A 11 -16.26 17.04 -2.02
N GLY A 12 -17.40 17.15 -2.70
CA GLY A 12 -18.21 15.99 -3.13
C GLY A 12 -17.51 15.12 -4.19
N LYS A 13 -16.86 15.75 -5.18
CA LYS A 13 -16.07 15.04 -6.20
C LYS A 13 -14.78 14.48 -5.61
N MET A 14 -14.14 15.23 -4.70
CA MET A 14 -12.99 14.73 -3.95
C MET A 14 -13.33 13.43 -3.19
N LYS A 15 -14.47 13.37 -2.48
CA LYS A 15 -14.89 12.15 -1.78
C LYS A 15 -15.12 10.97 -2.74
N THR A 16 -15.77 11.24 -3.87
CA THR A 16 -16.06 10.24 -4.90
C THR A 16 -14.77 9.64 -5.48
N ILE A 17 -13.78 10.49 -5.75
CA ILE A 17 -12.48 10.07 -6.26
C ILE A 17 -11.72 9.26 -5.24
N VAL A 18 -11.71 9.69 -3.97
CA VAL A 18 -11.04 8.93 -2.92
C VAL A 18 -11.65 7.55 -2.76
N SER A 19 -12.98 7.45 -2.68
CA SER A 19 -13.68 6.17 -2.58
C SER A 19 -13.39 5.27 -3.78
N THR A 20 -13.39 5.84 -4.99
CA THR A 20 -13.07 5.12 -6.23
C THR A 20 -11.62 4.62 -6.22
N SER A 21 -10.66 5.47 -5.85
CA SER A 21 -9.26 5.06 -5.72
C SER A 21 -9.10 3.94 -4.70
N LEU A 22 -9.67 4.09 -3.51
CA LEU A 22 -9.56 3.07 -2.46
C LEU A 22 -10.07 1.72 -2.96
N LEU A 23 -11.25 1.70 -3.58
CA LEU A 23 -11.86 0.47 -4.08
C LEU A 23 -11.01 -0.16 -5.20
N SER A 24 -10.54 0.66 -6.14
CA SER A 24 -9.74 0.17 -7.26
C SER A 24 -8.35 -0.31 -6.85
N PHE A 25 -7.69 0.38 -5.92
CA PHE A 25 -6.42 -0.08 -5.36
C PHE A 25 -6.62 -1.33 -4.49
N LEU A 26 -7.74 -1.45 -3.77
CA LEU A 26 -8.06 -2.67 -3.04
C LEU A 26 -8.22 -3.85 -3.99
N ILE A 27 -9.04 -3.72 -5.04
CA ILE A 27 -9.22 -4.76 -6.06
C ILE A 27 -7.88 -5.11 -6.72
N LEU A 28 -7.11 -4.11 -7.11
CA LEU A 28 -5.79 -4.30 -7.73
C LEU A 28 -4.82 -5.02 -6.80
N SER A 29 -4.77 -4.63 -5.52
CA SER A 29 -3.90 -5.25 -4.51
C SER A 29 -4.27 -6.71 -4.24
N VAL A 30 -5.56 -7.05 -4.25
CA VAL A 30 -6.03 -8.43 -4.10
C VAL A 30 -5.67 -9.25 -5.33
N ILE A 31 -5.88 -8.72 -6.54
CA ILE A 31 -5.49 -9.39 -7.79
C ILE A 31 -3.97 -9.63 -7.80
N LEU A 32 -3.17 -8.61 -7.49
CA LEU A 32 -1.72 -8.72 -7.40
C LEU A 32 -1.27 -9.69 -6.29
N GLY A 33 -1.94 -9.68 -5.14
CA GLY A 33 -1.65 -10.59 -4.03
C GLY A 33 -1.91 -12.05 -4.40
N VAL A 34 -3.06 -12.34 -5.04
CA VAL A 34 -3.39 -13.71 -5.49
C VAL A 34 -2.46 -14.15 -6.62
N PHE A 35 -2.25 -13.28 -7.61
CA PHE A 35 -1.34 -13.58 -8.73
C PHE A 35 0.09 -13.81 -8.23
N GLY A 36 0.56 -12.93 -7.35
CA GLY A 36 1.87 -13.02 -6.70
C GLY A 36 2.01 -14.28 -5.84
N TYR A 37 0.98 -14.66 -5.07
CA TYR A 37 0.99 -15.89 -4.29
C TYR A 37 1.19 -17.12 -5.18
N PHE A 38 0.49 -17.19 -6.33
CA PHE A 38 0.59 -18.31 -7.26
C PHE A 38 1.90 -18.30 -8.06
N PHE A 39 2.40 -17.11 -8.45
CA PHE A 39 3.65 -16.95 -9.20
C PHE A 39 4.91 -16.91 -8.32
N SER A 40 4.76 -16.82 -7.00
CA SER A 40 5.86 -16.68 -6.02
C SER A 40 6.96 -17.73 -6.22
N TYR A 41 6.54 -18.98 -6.45
CA TYR A 41 7.45 -20.10 -6.71
C TYR A 41 8.21 -19.96 -8.03
N SER A 42 7.53 -19.59 -9.11
CA SER A 42 8.17 -19.35 -10.40
C SER A 42 9.14 -18.17 -10.33
N MET A 43 8.79 -17.08 -9.63
CA MET A 43 9.69 -15.94 -9.45
C MET A 43 10.96 -16.31 -8.69
N MET A 44 10.84 -17.02 -7.56
CA MET A 44 11.99 -17.47 -6.77
C MET A 44 12.90 -18.43 -7.56
N ARG A 45 12.31 -19.27 -8.41
CA ARG A 45 13.05 -20.17 -9.30
C ARG A 45 13.81 -19.42 -10.39
N ILE A 46 13.20 -18.38 -10.98
CA ILE A 46 13.83 -17.51 -11.98
C ILE A 46 15.01 -16.75 -11.36
N LEU A 47 14.86 -16.31 -10.11
CA LEU A 47 15.92 -15.64 -9.34
C LEU A 47 17.06 -16.58 -8.89
N GLN A 48 17.04 -17.86 -9.30
CA GLN A 48 18.05 -18.86 -8.93
C GLN A 48 18.31 -18.92 -7.41
N THR A 49 17.25 -18.78 -6.62
CA THR A 49 17.38 -18.81 -5.15
C THR A 49 17.91 -20.19 -4.69
N PRO A 50 18.95 -20.26 -3.85
CA PRO A 50 19.49 -21.51 -3.32
C PRO A 50 18.41 -22.33 -2.61
N ALA A 51 18.47 -23.66 -2.75
CA ALA A 51 17.49 -24.57 -2.15
C ALA A 51 17.38 -24.42 -0.62
N ASP A 52 18.49 -24.07 0.03
CA ASP A 52 18.58 -23.91 1.49
C ASP A 52 17.72 -22.75 2.02
N ILE A 53 17.52 -21.69 1.25
CA ILE A 53 16.69 -20.52 1.64
C ILE A 53 15.38 -20.42 0.86
N MET A 54 15.16 -21.29 -0.13
CA MET A 54 13.96 -21.26 -0.99
C MET A 54 12.67 -21.31 -0.16
N HIS A 55 12.63 -22.14 0.89
CA HIS A 55 11.45 -22.29 1.72
C HIS A 55 11.14 -21.03 2.54
N ASP A 56 12.16 -20.43 3.17
CA ASP A 56 12.02 -19.19 3.93
C ASP A 56 11.69 -18.00 3.04
N ALA A 57 12.33 -17.91 1.88
CA ALA A 57 12.10 -16.86 0.90
C ALA A 57 10.66 -16.95 0.34
N LEU A 58 10.16 -18.15 0.06
CA LEU A 58 8.76 -18.39 -0.33
C LEU A 58 7.78 -17.98 0.77
N LEU A 59 8.03 -18.38 2.02
CA LEU A 59 7.20 -18.00 3.16
C LEU A 59 7.15 -16.48 3.33
N TYR A 60 8.31 -15.81 3.31
CA TYR A 60 8.42 -14.36 3.38
C TYR A 60 7.62 -13.69 2.26
N LEU A 61 7.83 -14.14 1.01
CA LEU A 61 7.19 -13.56 -0.16
C LEU A 61 5.66 -13.75 -0.12
N ARG A 62 5.17 -14.91 0.33
CA ARG A 62 3.74 -15.18 0.50
C ARG A 62 3.09 -14.27 1.54
N ILE A 63 3.74 -14.08 2.69
CA ILE A 63 3.25 -13.16 3.74
C ILE A 63 3.20 -11.74 3.19
N TYR A 64 4.24 -11.34 2.45
CA TYR A 64 4.29 -10.02 1.82
C TYR A 64 3.15 -9.83 0.82
N PHE A 65 2.83 -10.83 -0.01
CA PHE A 65 1.67 -10.79 -0.90
C PHE A 65 0.33 -10.73 -0.18
N VAL A 66 0.18 -11.41 0.96
CA VAL A 66 -1.01 -11.26 1.82
C VAL A 66 -1.08 -9.84 2.43
N GLY A 67 0.07 -9.20 2.61
CA GLY A 67 0.19 -7.82 3.09
C GLY A 67 -0.07 -6.72 2.08
N PHE A 68 -0.03 -7.02 0.79
CA PHE A 68 -0.29 -6.05 -0.28
C PHE A 68 -1.52 -5.19 -0.06
N PRO A 69 -2.71 -5.71 0.26
CA PRO A 69 -3.88 -4.87 0.50
C PRO A 69 -3.67 -3.82 1.59
N PHE A 70 -2.98 -4.17 2.68
CA PHE A 70 -2.67 -3.23 3.76
C PHE A 70 -1.65 -2.18 3.32
N LEU A 71 -0.58 -2.62 2.66
CA LEU A 71 0.51 -1.78 2.18
C LEU A 71 0.00 -0.75 1.16
N PHE A 72 -0.79 -1.19 0.19
CA PHE A 72 -1.43 -0.32 -0.79
C PHE A 72 -2.41 0.64 -0.13
N MET A 73 -3.24 0.16 0.81
CA MET A 73 -4.21 1.01 1.48
C MET A 73 -3.50 2.13 2.26
N TYR A 74 -2.50 1.81 3.08
CA TYR A 74 -1.69 2.81 3.77
C TYR A 74 -1.08 3.83 2.81
N ASN A 75 -0.45 3.38 1.71
CA ASN A 75 0.19 4.27 0.74
C ASN A 75 -0.81 5.20 0.03
N VAL A 76 -1.97 4.67 -0.35
CA VAL A 76 -3.03 5.45 -1.00
C VAL A 76 -3.57 6.50 -0.04
N LEU A 77 -3.88 6.14 1.21
CA LEU A 77 -4.35 7.10 2.21
C LEU A 77 -3.28 8.15 2.54
N SER A 78 -2.03 7.75 2.69
CA SER A 78 -0.91 8.65 2.93
C SER A 78 -0.76 9.69 1.80
N THR A 79 -0.86 9.21 0.55
CA THR A 79 -0.84 10.07 -0.64
C THR A 79 -2.04 11.01 -0.66
N MET A 80 -3.22 10.55 -0.23
CA MET A 80 -4.42 11.38 -0.16
C MET A 80 -4.30 12.48 0.88
N PHE A 81 -3.81 12.18 2.10
CA PHE A 81 -3.57 13.18 3.13
C PHE A 81 -2.55 14.22 2.67
N THR A 82 -1.46 13.77 2.07
CA THR A 82 -0.44 14.67 1.51
C THR A 82 -1.02 15.52 0.37
N SER A 83 -1.88 14.93 -0.48
CA SER A 83 -2.51 15.64 -1.61
C SER A 83 -3.46 16.76 -1.19
N ILE A 84 -3.97 16.74 0.05
CA ILE A 84 -4.85 17.79 0.61
C ILE A 84 -4.09 18.77 1.52
N GLY A 85 -2.76 18.71 1.52
CA GLY A 85 -1.90 19.58 2.33
C GLY A 85 -1.77 19.16 3.79
N GLU A 86 -2.30 18.00 4.17
CA GLU A 86 -2.29 17.47 5.54
C GLU A 86 -1.17 16.43 5.72
N SER A 87 0.06 16.77 5.33
CA SER A 87 1.22 15.85 5.38
C SER A 87 1.65 15.47 6.80
N LYS A 88 1.17 16.18 7.83
CA LYS A 88 1.51 15.89 9.24
C LYS A 88 0.90 14.57 9.72
N ILE A 89 -0.31 14.24 9.27
CA ILE A 89 -1.03 13.02 9.65
C ILE A 89 -0.28 11.76 9.15
N PRO A 90 0.02 11.62 7.84
CA PRO A 90 0.74 10.45 7.36
C PRO A 90 2.15 10.37 7.94
N LEU A 91 2.81 11.50 8.20
CA LEU A 91 4.10 11.50 8.88
C LEU A 91 4.01 10.93 10.30
N ALA A 92 3.03 11.36 11.10
CA ALA A 92 2.82 10.84 12.45
C ALA A 92 2.48 9.34 12.46
N LEU A 93 1.66 8.90 11.50
CA LEU A 93 1.34 7.48 11.32
C LEU A 93 2.55 6.66 10.85
N LEU A 94 3.39 7.22 9.98
CA LEU A 94 4.64 6.60 9.54
C LEU A 94 5.59 6.41 10.72
N ILE A 95 5.78 7.46 11.52
CA ILE A 95 6.63 7.40 12.73
C ILE A 95 6.10 6.32 13.68
N PHE A 96 4.79 6.31 13.95
CA PHE A 96 4.16 5.28 14.78
C PHE A 96 4.36 3.87 14.19
N SER A 97 4.16 3.71 12.88
CA SER A 97 4.39 2.46 12.16
C SER A 97 5.82 1.97 12.29
N SER A 98 6.79 2.87 12.11
CA SER A 98 8.22 2.54 12.18
C SER A 98 8.63 2.15 13.58
N ILE A 99 8.15 2.85 14.61
CA ILE A 99 8.43 2.50 16.01
C ILE A 99 7.82 1.12 16.33
N LEU A 100 6.57 0.89 15.94
CA LEU A 100 5.89 -0.38 16.16
C LEU A 100 6.58 -1.52 15.40
N ASN A 101 7.04 -1.27 14.17
CA ASN A 101 7.79 -2.22 13.36
C ASN A 101 9.11 -2.60 14.04
N ILE A 102 9.91 -1.64 14.51
CA ILE A 102 11.16 -1.91 15.24
C ILE A 102 10.89 -2.74 16.50
N PHE A 103 9.83 -2.40 17.24
CA PHE A 103 9.48 -3.14 18.45
C PHE A 103 9.06 -4.58 18.16
N MET A 104 8.25 -4.78 17.10
CA MET A 104 7.86 -6.12 16.67
C MET A 104 9.01 -6.91 16.05
N ASP A 105 9.93 -6.27 15.33
CA ASP A 105 11.12 -6.91 14.80
C ASP A 105 11.99 -7.43 15.95
N LEU A 106 12.28 -6.59 16.96
CA LEU A 106 13.01 -7.03 18.15
C LEU A 106 12.30 -8.18 18.86
N TRP A 107 10.98 -8.13 19.00
CA TRP A 107 10.23 -9.16 19.71
C TRP A 107 10.10 -10.47 18.92
N MET A 108 9.81 -10.41 17.62
CA MET A 108 9.61 -11.60 16.77
C MET A 108 10.91 -12.19 16.25
N VAL A 109 11.87 -11.36 15.87
CA VAL A 109 13.16 -11.81 15.32
C VAL A 109 14.08 -12.24 16.45
N ALA A 110 14.33 -11.36 17.44
CA ALA A 110 15.27 -11.67 18.53
C ALA A 110 14.62 -12.46 19.68
N GLY A 111 13.33 -12.26 19.96
CA GLY A 111 12.64 -12.96 21.05
C GLY A 111 12.12 -14.35 20.66
N LEU A 112 11.43 -14.47 19.53
CA LEU A 112 10.84 -15.73 19.05
C LEU A 112 11.76 -16.52 18.11
N GLY A 113 12.88 -15.95 17.67
CA GLY A 113 13.82 -16.61 16.76
C GLY A 113 13.26 -16.87 15.37
N LEU A 114 12.17 -16.19 14.98
CA LEU A 114 11.48 -16.40 13.70
C LEU A 114 12.26 -15.84 12.50
N GLY A 115 13.44 -15.25 12.72
CA GLY A 115 14.34 -14.77 11.67
C GLY A 115 13.63 -13.87 10.65
N VAL A 116 13.79 -14.20 9.37
CA VAL A 116 13.23 -13.46 8.24
C VAL A 116 11.69 -13.48 8.22
N PHE A 117 11.07 -14.59 8.65
CA PHE A 117 9.62 -14.70 8.77
C PHE A 117 9.06 -13.74 9.83
N GLY A 118 9.77 -13.60 10.94
CA GLY A 118 9.45 -12.66 12.02
C GLY A 118 9.39 -11.22 11.52
N ALA A 119 10.40 -10.80 10.74
CA ALA A 119 10.49 -9.45 10.17
C ALA A 119 9.37 -9.16 9.15
N ALA A 120 9.00 -10.14 8.31
CA ALA A 120 7.89 -10.01 7.38
C ALA A 120 6.56 -9.76 8.11
N LEU A 121 6.30 -10.55 9.16
CA LEU A 121 5.09 -10.42 9.96
C LEU A 121 5.05 -9.12 10.76
N ALA A 122 6.16 -8.71 11.36
CA ALA A 122 6.28 -7.44 12.05
C ALA A 122 5.97 -6.27 11.10
N THR A 123 6.49 -6.31 9.86
CA THR A 123 6.18 -5.33 8.82
C THR A 123 4.72 -5.35 8.41
N LEU A 124 4.15 -6.54 8.21
CA LEU A 124 2.74 -6.72 7.88
C LEU A 124 1.84 -6.13 8.95
N ILE A 125 2.10 -6.43 10.22
CA ILE A 125 1.29 -5.99 11.35
C ILE A 125 1.44 -4.49 11.55
N ALA A 126 2.66 -3.96 11.50
CA ALA A 126 2.91 -2.53 11.63
C ALA A 126 2.20 -1.72 10.52
N GLN A 127 2.33 -2.16 9.27
CA GLN A 127 1.64 -1.50 8.16
C GLN A 127 0.13 -1.72 8.21
N GLY A 128 -0.34 -2.90 8.63
CA GLY A 128 -1.77 -3.19 8.81
C GLY A 128 -2.42 -2.25 9.82
N ILE A 129 -1.78 -2.10 10.99
CA ILE A 129 -2.23 -1.17 12.03
C ILE A 129 -2.23 0.27 11.51
N SER A 130 -1.18 0.67 10.79
CA SER A 130 -1.09 2.02 10.20
C SER A 130 -2.12 2.26 9.10
N ALA A 131 -2.45 1.25 8.29
CA ALA A 131 -3.50 1.32 7.29
C ALA A 131 -4.88 1.51 7.94
N VAL A 132 -5.16 0.73 8.99
CA VAL A 132 -6.42 0.82 9.75
C VAL A 132 -6.54 2.18 10.46
N LEU A 133 -5.48 2.63 11.14
CA LEU A 133 -5.43 3.96 11.76
C LEU A 133 -5.62 5.08 10.74
N SER A 134 -4.92 5.01 9.61
CA SER A 134 -5.10 5.96 8.50
C SER A 134 -6.55 5.99 8.04
N PHE A 135 -7.17 4.82 7.89
CA PHE A 135 -8.55 4.68 7.46
C PHE A 135 -9.53 5.26 8.46
N LEU A 136 -9.35 4.99 9.76
CA LEU A 136 -10.16 5.61 10.81
C LEU A 136 -10.02 7.13 10.83
N ILE A 137 -8.79 7.66 10.79
CA ILE A 137 -8.54 9.11 10.81
C ILE A 137 -9.17 9.76 9.57
N PHE A 138 -9.02 9.12 8.42
CA PHE A 138 -9.58 9.59 7.17
C PHE A 138 -11.11 9.61 7.21
N PHE A 139 -11.73 8.54 7.73
CA PHE A 139 -13.17 8.42 7.90
C PHE A 139 -13.72 9.50 8.86
N PHE A 140 -13.09 9.69 10.02
CA PHE A 140 -13.45 10.74 10.97
C PHE A 140 -13.31 12.15 10.36
N ARG A 141 -12.24 12.40 9.61
CA ARG A 141 -12.02 13.68 8.94
C ARG A 141 -13.07 13.94 7.85
N MET A 142 -13.37 12.93 7.04
CA MET A 142 -14.42 13.02 6.01
C MET A 142 -15.82 13.22 6.62
N ARG A 143 -16.07 12.70 7.83
CA ARG A 143 -17.35 12.89 8.53
C ARG A 143 -17.64 14.36 8.86
N ARG A 144 -16.60 15.20 8.94
CA ARG A 144 -16.73 16.68 9.10
C ARG A 144 -17.28 17.37 7.85
N TYR A 145 -17.23 16.72 6.68
CA TYR A 145 -17.75 17.26 5.42
C TYR A 145 -19.10 16.60 5.08
N ASN A 146 -20.21 17.28 5.37
CA ASN A 146 -21.56 16.81 5.10
C ASN A 146 -21.92 17.05 3.62
N SER A 147 -21.41 16.20 2.72
CA SER A 147 -21.65 16.32 1.28
C SER A 147 -22.01 14.94 0.69
N PRO A 148 -23.06 14.84 -0.15
CA PRO A 148 -23.42 13.61 -0.84
C PRO A 148 -22.28 13.20 -1.77
N PHE A 149 -21.89 11.92 -1.72
CA PHE A 149 -20.82 11.38 -2.56
C PHE A 149 -21.32 10.13 -3.29
N ARG A 150 -20.86 9.91 -4.53
CA ARG A 150 -21.02 8.62 -5.20
C ARG A 150 -19.91 7.69 -4.73
N ARG A 151 -20.24 6.43 -4.45
CA ARG A 151 -19.26 5.43 -3.96
C ARG A 151 -18.24 5.03 -5.03
N PHE A 152 -18.59 5.17 -6.31
CA PHE A 152 -17.78 4.75 -7.43
C PHE A 152 -18.09 5.59 -8.68
N ASP A 153 -17.06 6.09 -9.35
CA ASP A 153 -17.18 6.76 -10.64
C ASP A 153 -16.15 6.23 -11.66
N CYS A 154 -16.64 5.49 -12.65
CA CYS A 154 -15.82 4.84 -13.66
C CYS A 154 -15.11 5.86 -14.58
N HIS A 155 -15.66 7.08 -14.72
CA HIS A 155 -15.04 8.14 -15.50
C HIS A 155 -13.74 8.64 -14.84
N GLU A 156 -13.78 8.89 -13.53
CA GLU A 156 -12.61 9.31 -12.76
C GLU A 156 -11.55 8.22 -12.69
N LEU A 157 -11.97 6.96 -12.59
CA LEU A 157 -11.06 5.80 -12.66
C LEU A 157 -10.26 5.78 -13.97
N ARG A 158 -10.92 6.02 -15.11
CA ARG A 158 -10.25 6.04 -16.42
C ARG A 158 -9.24 7.18 -16.53
N SER A 159 -9.56 8.33 -15.94
CA SER A 159 -8.65 9.48 -15.86
C SER A 159 -7.43 9.16 -14.99
N MET A 160 -7.62 8.46 -13.87
CA MET A 160 -6.54 7.96 -13.02
C MET A 160 -5.65 6.97 -13.75
N LEU A 161 -6.23 5.97 -14.41
CA LEU A 161 -5.49 4.95 -15.15
C LEU A 161 -4.66 5.56 -16.30
N ARG A 162 -5.18 6.59 -16.99
CA ARG A 162 -4.44 7.29 -18.04
C ARG A 162 -3.15 7.94 -17.54
N ILE A 163 -3.09 8.32 -16.26
CA ILE A 163 -1.88 8.88 -15.62
C ILE A 163 -1.04 7.76 -15.00
N ALA A 164 -1.68 6.79 -14.33
CA ALA A 164 -0.98 5.72 -13.63
C ALA A 164 -0.23 4.78 -14.58
N VAL A 165 -0.82 4.39 -15.71
CA VAL A 165 -0.20 3.47 -16.69
C VAL A 165 1.17 3.98 -17.19
N PRO A 166 1.30 5.21 -17.72
CA PRO A 166 2.59 5.71 -18.17
C PRO A 166 3.61 5.85 -17.01
N SER A 167 3.16 6.25 -15.81
CA SER A 167 4.06 6.34 -14.65
C SER A 167 4.59 4.97 -14.20
N VAL A 168 3.75 3.93 -14.23
CA VAL A 168 4.17 2.56 -13.88
C VAL A 168 5.14 2.00 -14.92
N LEU A 169 4.89 2.26 -16.22
CA LEU A 169 5.83 1.88 -17.28
C LEU A 169 7.19 2.57 -17.11
N GLN A 170 7.18 3.87 -16.81
CA GLN A 170 8.40 4.64 -16.54
C GLN A 170 9.17 4.07 -15.35
N GLN A 171 8.51 3.80 -14.22
CA GLN A 171 9.15 3.22 -13.04
C GLN A 171 9.69 1.82 -13.29
N SER A 172 9.00 1.02 -14.11
CA SER A 172 9.46 -0.33 -14.48
C SER A 172 10.76 -0.25 -15.29
N THR A 173 10.85 0.67 -16.26
CA THR A 173 12.08 0.89 -17.05
C THR A 173 13.25 1.30 -16.17
N VAL A 174 13.03 2.19 -15.20
CA VAL A 174 14.08 2.63 -14.26
C VAL A 174 14.57 1.47 -13.40
N SER A 175 13.65 0.66 -12.87
CA SER A 175 13.99 -0.50 -12.04
C SER A 175 14.79 -1.56 -12.80
N ILE A 176 14.45 -1.82 -14.07
CA ILE A 176 15.21 -2.73 -14.94
C ILE A 176 16.61 -2.17 -15.19
N GLY A 177 16.73 -0.86 -15.46
CA GLY A 177 18.01 -0.20 -15.65
C GLY A 177 18.96 -0.37 -14.46
N MET A 178 18.45 -0.21 -13.24
CA MET A 178 19.24 -0.39 -12.00
C MET A 178 19.68 -1.84 -11.75
N MET A 179 18.99 -2.83 -12.31
CA MET A 179 19.33 -4.26 -12.14
C MET A 179 20.39 -4.73 -13.13
N ILE A 180 20.53 -4.04 -14.27
CA ILE A 180 21.50 -4.37 -15.33
C ILE A 180 22.88 -3.73 -15.06
N VAL A 181 22.91 -2.62 -14.30
CA VAL A 181 24.13 -1.93 -13.87
C VAL A 181 24.69 -2.59 -12.61
#